data_AF-A0A960R5I9-F1
#
_entry.id   AF-A0A960R5I9-F1
#
_cell.length_a   1.000
_cell.length_b   1.000
_cell.length_c   1.000
_cell.angle_alpha   90.00
_cell.angle_beta   90.00
_cell.angle_gamma   90.00
#
_symmetry.space_group_name_H-M   'P 1'
#
loop_
_entity.id
_entity.type
_entity.pdbx_description
1 polymer ?
#
loop_
_entity_poly.entity_id
_entity_poly.type
_entity_poly.pdbx_seq_one_letter_code
_entity_poly.pdbx_strand_id
1 'polypeptide(L)'
;RDKYGVRLVWINNGADVINYLNNAPNRRHMKVGGFEYFGHSNKYCWTFDYSNEILGASKAFLHERDLKGIKRGVFSRQAFCKSWGCHSGESFVKAFKKATGVDMIGAIGKTDYSKTYLMILPTLSSQGGRWTS
;
A
#
# COMPACT_ATOMS: atom_id res chain seq x y z
N ARG A 1 7.17 7.50 -18.04
CA ARG A 1 5.79 7.13 -18.43
C ARG A 1 5.79 6.43 -19.78
N ASP A 2 6.10 7.16 -20.85
CA ASP A 2 5.93 6.69 -22.24
C ASP A 2 6.92 5.57 -22.61
N LYS A 3 8.15 5.64 -22.10
CA LYS A 3 9.18 4.60 -22.28
C LYS A 3 8.79 3.20 -21.74
N TYR A 4 7.96 3.14 -20.70
CA TYR A 4 7.62 1.88 -20.01
C TYR A 4 6.13 1.54 -20.06
N GLY A 5 5.34 2.29 -20.84
CA GLY A 5 3.89 2.08 -20.97
C GLY A 5 3.12 2.21 -19.66
N VAL A 6 3.66 2.89 -18.66
CA VAL A 6 3.02 3.02 -17.34
C VAL A 6 1.98 4.12 -17.33
N ARG A 7 0.83 3.89 -16.70
CA ARG A 7 -0.18 4.93 -16.46
C ARG A 7 0.05 5.57 -15.10
N LEU A 8 0.35 6.86 -15.10
CA LEU A 8 0.44 7.65 -13.87
C LEU A 8 -0.95 8.08 -13.43
N VAL A 9 -1.19 7.98 -12.12
CA VAL A 9 -2.43 8.39 -11.46
C VAL A 9 -2.03 9.19 -10.23
N TRP A 10 -2.54 10.40 -10.13
CA TRP A 10 -2.26 11.28 -9.00
C TRP A 10 -3.24 10.96 -7.86
N ILE A 11 -2.70 10.82 -6.65
CA ILE A 11 -3.43 10.49 -5.43
C ILE A 11 -3.12 11.60 -4.42
N ASN A 12 -4.13 12.30 -3.95
CA ASN A 12 -3.98 13.37 -2.96
C ASN A 12 -4.38 12.93 -1.56
N ASN A 13 -5.20 11.88 -1.43
CA ASN A 13 -5.67 11.36 -0.14
C ASN A 13 -6.11 9.88 -0.25
N GLY A 14 -6.47 9.26 0.87
CA GLY A 14 -6.91 7.86 0.91
C GLY A 14 -8.18 7.57 0.10
N ALA A 15 -9.11 8.52 -0.02
CA ALA A 15 -10.33 8.34 -0.80
C ALA A 15 -10.02 8.22 -2.30
N ASP A 16 -9.00 8.92 -2.81
CA ASP A 16 -8.57 8.80 -4.21
C ASP A 16 -8.10 7.37 -4.54
N VAL A 17 -7.40 6.72 -3.60
CA VAL A 17 -6.97 5.31 -3.75
C VAL A 17 -8.19 4.41 -3.87
N ILE A 18 -9.16 4.56 -2.96
CA ILE A 18 -10.39 3.76 -2.95
C ILE A 18 -11.19 3.98 -4.23
N ASN A 19 -11.35 5.23 -4.64
CA ASN A 19 -12.07 5.61 -5.86
C ASN A 19 -11.40 5.01 -7.10
N TYR A 20 -10.08 5.10 -7.21
CA TYR A 20 -9.35 4.53 -8.33
C TYR A 20 -9.46 2.99 -8.38
N LEU A 21 -9.31 2.33 -7.24
CA LEU A 21 -9.47 0.88 -7.13
C LEU A 21 -10.88 0.43 -7.56
N ASN A 22 -11.90 1.12 -7.06
CA ASN A 22 -13.30 0.75 -7.28
C ASN A 22 -13.82 1.04 -8.70
N ASN A 23 -13.28 2.05 -9.38
CA ASN A 23 -13.88 2.60 -10.59
C ASN A 23 -12.96 2.58 -11.82
N ALA A 24 -11.81 1.90 -11.77
CA ALA A 24 -11.00 1.77 -12.98
C ALA A 24 -11.80 1.08 -14.12
N PRO A 25 -11.46 1.34 -15.38
CA PRO A 25 -12.16 0.75 -16.52
C PRO A 25 -12.22 -0.77 -16.42
N ASN A 26 -13.41 -1.31 -16.66
CA ASN A 26 -13.66 -2.73 -16.80
C ASN A 26 -13.31 -3.62 -15.57
N ARG A 27 -13.46 -3.14 -14.33
CA ARG A 27 -13.18 -3.94 -13.11
C ARG A 27 -13.94 -5.27 -12.99
N ARG A 28 -15.05 -5.45 -13.72
CA ARG A 28 -15.77 -6.74 -13.80
C ARG A 28 -14.92 -7.82 -14.48
N HIS A 29 -14.14 -7.45 -15.50
CA HIS A 29 -13.31 -8.38 -16.27
C HIS A 29 -11.80 -8.18 -16.03
N MET A 30 -11.36 -7.01 -15.56
CA MET A 30 -9.98 -6.64 -15.30
C MET A 30 -9.74 -6.37 -13.81
N LYS A 31 -9.57 -7.45 -13.06
CA LYS A 31 -9.22 -7.40 -11.63
C LYS A 31 -7.76 -7.02 -11.43
N VAL A 32 -7.46 -6.43 -10.27
CA VAL A 32 -6.08 -6.14 -9.87
C VAL A 32 -5.37 -7.46 -9.55
N GLY A 33 -4.35 -7.81 -10.35
CA GLY A 33 -3.52 -9.00 -10.13
C GLY A 33 -2.25 -8.74 -9.32
N GLY A 34 -1.83 -7.48 -9.20
CA GLY A 34 -0.68 -7.06 -8.41
C GLY A 34 -0.91 -5.67 -7.83
N PHE A 35 -0.57 -5.47 -6.56
CA PHE A 35 -0.70 -4.19 -5.88
C PHE A 35 0.40 -4.01 -4.85
N GLU A 36 1.24 -3.00 -5.05
CA GLU A 36 2.35 -2.73 -4.16
C GLU A 36 2.32 -1.28 -3.69
N TYR A 37 2.57 -1.09 -2.40
CA TYR A 37 2.72 0.22 -1.80
C TYR A 37 4.18 0.43 -1.37
N PHE A 38 4.77 1.51 -1.88
CA PHE A 38 6.10 2.00 -1.51
C PHE A 38 5.94 3.37 -0.87
N GLY A 39 6.55 3.56 0.30
CA GLY A 39 6.46 4.82 1.04
C GLY A 39 6.40 4.62 2.54
N HIS A 40 6.10 5.71 3.23
CA HIS A 40 5.98 5.71 4.68
C HIS A 40 4.68 5.06 5.14
N SER A 41 4.75 4.33 6.24
CA SER A 41 3.57 3.83 6.93
C SER A 41 3.85 3.69 8.40
N ASN A 42 2.77 3.58 9.16
CA ASN A 42 2.80 3.10 10.53
C ASN A 42 1.90 1.85 10.63
N LYS A 43 1.61 1.43 11.86
CA LYS A 43 0.74 0.28 12.12
C LYS A 43 -0.64 0.35 11.44
N TYR A 44 -1.21 1.55 11.31
CA TYR A 44 -2.61 1.77 10.92
C TYR A 44 -2.80 2.48 9.58
N CYS A 45 -1.78 3.14 9.04
CA CYS A 45 -1.92 4.02 7.88
C CYS A 45 -0.77 3.88 6.88
N TRP A 46 -1.10 3.97 5.59
CA TRP A 46 -0.17 4.45 4.57
C TRP A 46 -0.16 5.97 4.55
N THR A 47 1.01 6.58 4.47
CA THR A 47 1.18 8.04 4.51
C THR A 47 1.83 8.51 3.22
N PHE A 48 1.14 9.38 2.48
CA PHE A 48 1.52 9.76 1.11
C PHE A 48 2.41 11.01 1.07
N ASP A 49 2.29 11.90 2.06
CA ASP A 49 2.96 13.20 2.12
C ASP A 49 3.79 13.38 3.40
N TYR A 50 4.26 12.27 3.98
CA TYR A 50 4.94 12.30 5.27
C TYR A 50 6.14 13.26 5.29
N SER A 51 6.13 14.19 6.25
CA SER A 51 7.14 15.27 6.42
C SER A 51 7.23 16.27 5.26
N ASN A 52 6.23 16.32 4.37
CA ASN A 52 6.21 17.29 3.28
C ASN A 52 5.79 18.69 3.77
N GLU A 53 4.62 18.80 4.40
CA GLU A 53 4.14 20.08 4.96
C GLU A 53 4.42 20.22 6.47
N ILE A 54 4.40 19.10 7.20
CA ILE A 54 4.56 19.07 8.66
C ILE A 54 5.62 18.03 9.01
N LEU A 55 6.72 18.47 9.62
CA LEU A 55 7.79 17.58 10.03
C LEU A 55 7.27 16.46 10.94
N GLY A 56 7.52 15.21 10.56
CA GLY A 56 7.11 14.04 11.32
C GLY A 56 5.63 13.68 11.23
N ALA A 57 4.87 14.31 10.33
CA ALA A 57 3.44 14.03 10.15
C ALA A 57 3.02 13.97 8.67
N SER A 58 1.81 13.50 8.43
CA SER A 58 1.20 13.35 7.10
C SER A 58 -0.23 13.87 7.16
N LYS A 59 -0.63 14.69 6.17
CA LYS A 59 -2.01 15.15 6.01
C LYS A 59 -2.78 14.29 5.02
N ALA A 60 -2.07 13.62 4.12
CA ALA A 60 -2.60 12.70 3.13
C ALA A 60 -2.25 11.26 3.47
N PHE A 61 -3.22 10.51 3.98
CA PHE A 61 -3.03 9.10 4.35
C PHE A 61 -4.25 8.25 3.98
N LEU A 62 -4.05 6.93 3.95
CA LEU A 62 -5.12 5.93 3.93
C LEU A 62 -5.08 5.15 5.24
N HIS A 63 -6.11 5.32 6.07
CA HIS A 63 -6.24 4.60 7.32
C HIS A 63 -6.90 3.24 7.08
N GLU A 64 -6.51 2.23 7.86
CA GLU A 64 -7.10 0.88 7.80
C GLU A 64 -8.64 0.84 7.95
N ARG A 65 -9.25 1.86 8.56
CA ARG A 65 -10.70 1.97 8.75
C ARG A 65 -11.43 2.33 7.47
N ASP A 66 -10.74 3.00 6.55
CA ASP A 66 -11.28 3.44 5.26
C ASP A 66 -11.29 2.31 4.24
N LEU A 67 -10.50 1.25 4.48
CA LEU A 67 -10.40 0.08 3.60
C LEU A 67 -11.75 -0.60 3.35
N LYS A 68 -12.71 -0.46 4.28
CA LYS A 68 -14.10 -0.94 4.10
C LYS A 68 -14.79 -0.33 2.87
N GLY A 69 -14.30 0.80 2.36
CA GLY A 69 -14.78 1.44 1.13
C GLY A 69 -14.35 0.70 -0.15
N ILE A 70 -13.39 -0.23 -0.08
CA ILE A 70 -12.95 -1.02 -1.25
C ILE A 70 -13.98 -2.13 -1.55
N LYS A 71 -14.42 -2.20 -2.80
CA LYS A 71 -15.34 -3.25 -3.27
C LYS A 71 -14.63 -4.62 -3.27
N ARG A 72 -15.25 -5.64 -2.64
CA ARG A 72 -14.70 -7.02 -2.47
C ARG A 72 -14.35 -7.79 -3.75
N GLY A 73 -14.62 -7.24 -4.93
CA GLY A 73 -14.32 -7.86 -6.23
C GLY A 73 -13.20 -7.18 -7.02
N VAL A 74 -12.58 -6.12 -6.49
CA VAL A 74 -11.56 -5.34 -7.21
C VAL A 74 -10.30 -6.16 -7.48
N PHE A 75 -9.90 -6.98 -6.50
CA PHE A 75 -8.70 -7.81 -6.60
C PHE A 75 -9.02 -9.21 -7.14
N SER A 76 -8.08 -9.78 -7.88
CA SER A 76 -8.12 -11.21 -8.18
C SER A 76 -7.87 -12.00 -6.90
N ARG A 77 -8.38 -13.24 -6.81
CA ARG A 77 -8.20 -14.07 -5.60
C ARG A 77 -6.74 -14.43 -5.32
N GLN A 78 -5.88 -14.34 -6.33
CA GLN A 78 -4.46 -14.66 -6.26
C GLN A 78 -3.60 -13.40 -6.43
N ALA A 79 -4.16 -12.22 -6.19
CA ALA A 79 -3.44 -10.98 -6.41
C ALA A 79 -2.25 -10.88 -5.47
N PHE A 80 -1.06 -10.60 -6.02
CA PHE A 80 0.12 -10.33 -5.22
C PHE A 80 0.00 -8.94 -4.61
N CYS A 81 -0.18 -8.85 -3.30
CA CYS A 81 -0.27 -7.57 -2.61
C CYS A 81 0.87 -7.42 -1.59
N LYS A 82 1.56 -6.27 -1.60
CA LYS A 82 2.63 -6.00 -0.63
C LYS A 82 2.74 -4.53 -0.26
N SER A 83 2.88 -4.25 1.03
CA SER A 83 3.23 -2.96 1.59
C SER A 83 4.68 -3.00 2.07
N TRP A 84 5.53 -2.19 1.45
CA TRP A 84 6.96 -2.08 1.79
C TRP A 84 7.24 -1.04 2.89
N GLY A 85 6.20 -0.40 3.43
CA GLY A 85 6.32 0.56 4.51
C GLY A 85 6.45 -0.10 5.90
N CYS A 86 7.08 0.62 6.82
CA CYS A 86 7.28 0.21 8.21
C CYS A 86 5.96 -0.15 8.91
N HIS A 87 6.00 -1.15 9.79
CA HIS A 87 4.92 -1.52 10.72
C HIS A 87 3.56 -1.89 10.10
N SER A 88 3.41 -1.87 8.77
CA SER A 88 2.14 -2.15 8.09
C SER A 88 1.59 -3.56 8.35
N GLY A 89 2.47 -4.52 8.68
CA GLY A 89 2.10 -5.90 9.06
C GLY A 89 1.49 -6.03 10.44
N GLU A 90 1.53 -4.99 11.28
CA GLU A 90 1.08 -5.05 12.67
C GLU A 90 -0.44 -4.87 12.83
N SER A 91 -1.10 -4.18 11.89
CA SER A 91 -2.57 -4.03 11.88
C SER A 91 -3.14 -3.86 10.47
N PHE A 92 -2.60 -2.92 9.70
CA PHE A 92 -3.13 -2.54 8.38
C PHE A 92 -3.37 -3.72 7.44
N VAL A 93 -2.42 -4.64 7.34
CA VAL A 93 -2.52 -5.85 6.51
C VAL A 93 -3.74 -6.71 6.86
N LYS A 94 -4.03 -6.90 8.16
CA LYS A 94 -5.18 -7.70 8.60
C LYS A 94 -6.50 -7.01 8.23
N ALA A 95 -6.55 -5.69 8.37
CA ALA A 95 -7.69 -4.89 7.94
C ALA A 95 -7.89 -4.95 6.42
N PHE A 96 -6.80 -4.92 5.65
CA PHE A 96 -6.83 -5.09 4.20
C PHE A 96 -7.41 -6.44 3.79
N LYS A 97 -6.95 -7.54 4.40
CA LYS A 97 -7.52 -8.88 4.18
C LYS A 97 -9.00 -8.92 4.51
N LYS A 98 -9.41 -8.33 5.64
CA LYS A 98 -10.83 -8.29 6.06
C LYS A 98 -11.70 -7.53 5.04
N ALA A 99 -11.21 -6.41 4.53
CA ALA A 99 -11.93 -5.56 3.59
C ALA A 99 -12.00 -6.15 2.17
N THR A 100 -10.89 -6.68 1.67
CA THR A 100 -10.76 -7.08 0.25
C THR A 100 -10.89 -8.58 0.02
N GLY A 101 -10.62 -9.39 1.05
CA GLY A 101 -10.51 -10.84 0.95
C GLY A 101 -9.16 -11.32 0.40
N VAL A 102 -8.19 -10.44 0.19
CA VAL A 102 -6.86 -10.75 -0.37
C VAL A 102 -5.78 -10.51 0.66
N ASP A 103 -4.83 -11.43 0.73
CA ASP A 103 -3.65 -11.33 1.59
C ASP A 103 -2.69 -10.25 1.08
N MET A 104 -2.17 -9.45 2.01
CA MET A 104 -1.16 -8.45 1.72
C MET A 104 0.05 -8.71 2.61
N ILE A 105 1.25 -8.73 2.03
CA ILE A 105 2.48 -8.84 2.81
C ILE A 105 2.82 -7.46 3.40
N GLY A 106 3.14 -7.38 4.69
CA GLY A 106 3.57 -6.15 5.35
C GLY A 106 4.65 -6.39 6.40
N ALA A 107 5.35 -5.34 6.79
CA ALA A 107 6.46 -5.41 7.73
C ALA A 107 5.97 -5.32 9.19
N ILE A 108 6.49 -6.19 10.05
CA ILE A 108 6.56 -5.96 11.50
C ILE A 108 7.94 -5.34 11.77
N GLY A 109 7.96 -4.13 12.32
CA GLY A 109 9.18 -3.33 12.45
C GLY A 109 9.46 -2.36 11.27
N LYS A 110 10.64 -1.76 11.29
CA LYS A 110 11.10 -0.76 10.31
C LYS A 110 11.62 -1.41 9.03
N THR A 111 11.42 -0.71 7.92
CA THR A 111 12.03 -1.02 6.63
C THR A 111 13.12 -0.01 6.28
N ASP A 112 14.10 -0.44 5.51
CA ASP A 112 15.20 0.38 5.02
C ASP A 112 15.10 0.58 3.51
N TYR A 113 15.09 1.84 3.09
CA TYR A 113 15.03 2.29 1.71
C TYR A 113 16.38 2.80 1.20
N SER A 114 17.43 2.79 2.03
CA SER A 114 18.75 3.38 1.75
C SER A 114 19.36 2.89 0.45
N LYS A 115 19.06 1.67 0.00
CA LYS A 115 19.62 1.06 -1.21
C LYS A 115 18.66 1.03 -2.41
N THR A 116 17.49 1.67 -2.32
CA THR A 116 16.49 1.64 -3.41
C THR A 116 16.96 2.31 -4.70
N TYR A 117 17.84 3.30 -4.59
CA TYR A 117 18.49 3.94 -5.74
C TYR A 117 19.39 2.98 -6.54
N LEU A 118 19.81 1.85 -5.94
CA LEU A 118 20.55 0.76 -6.58
C LEU A 118 19.63 -0.32 -7.16
N MET A 119 18.33 -0.04 -7.29
CA MET A 119 17.32 -1.02 -7.73
C MET A 119 17.12 -2.19 -6.76
N ILE A 120 17.47 -2.01 -5.48
CA ILE A 120 17.27 -3.02 -4.43
C ILE A 120 15.96 -2.70 -3.69
N LEU A 121 15.06 -3.69 -3.62
CA LEU A 121 13.79 -3.52 -2.89
C LEU A 121 14.03 -3.29 -1.39
N PRO A 122 13.12 -2.57 -0.70
CA PRO A 122 13.28 -2.27 0.72
C PRO A 122 13.45 -3.53 1.59
N THR A 123 14.36 -3.49 2.56
CA THR A 123 14.63 -4.60 3.49
C THR A 123 14.14 -4.28 4.90
N LEU A 124 14.12 -5.27 5.79
CA LEU A 124 13.82 -5.05 7.21
C LEU A 124 15.09 -4.56 7.92
N SER A 125 14.96 -3.54 8.77
CA SER A 125 16.08 -2.96 9.52
C SER A 125 15.96 -3.06 11.03
N SER A 126 14.78 -3.45 11.54
CA SER A 126 14.59 -3.71 12.97
C SER A 126 15.08 -5.10 13.36
N GLN A 127 15.72 -5.20 14.53
CA GLN A 127 15.99 -6.48 15.18
C GLN A 127 14.67 -7.23 15.42
N GLY A 128 14.59 -8.49 14.99
CA GLY A 128 13.35 -9.28 15.06
C GLY A 128 12.27 -8.86 14.06
N GLY A 129 12.57 -7.94 13.14
CA GLY A 129 11.66 -7.57 12.07
C GLY A 129 11.36 -8.75 11.15
N ARG A 130 10.12 -8.86 10.68
CA ARG A 130 9.69 -9.92 9.76
C ARG A 130 8.56 -9.46 8.85
N TRP A 131 8.41 -10.13 7.72
CA TRP A 131 7.26 -9.99 6.84
C TRP A 131 6.11 -10.89 7.33
N THR A 132 4.87 -10.41 7.24
CA THR A 132 3.66 -11.17 7.61
C THR A 132 2.52 -10.87 6.62
N SER A 133 1.51 -11.74 6.58
CA SER A 133 0.24 -11.58 5.85
C SER A 133 -0.96 -11.86 6.75
#